data_AF-A0A0C4ENI4-F1
#
_entry.id   AF-A0A0C4ENI4-F1
#
_cell.length_a   1.000
_cell.length_b   1.000
_cell.length_c   1.000
_cell.angle_alpha   90.00
_cell.angle_beta   90.00
_cell.angle_gamma   90.00
#
_symmetry.space_group_name_H-M   'P 1'
#
loop_
_entity.id
_entity.type
_entity.pdbx_description
1 polymer ?
#
loop_
_entity_poly.entity_id
_entity_poly.type
_entity_poly.pdbx_seq_one_letter_code
_entity_poly.pdbx_strand_id
1 'polypeptide(L)' 'MYKFVFARLILRKDKALWDGINTVDSIGEADCVLPTEPEIKEEMASYLCRQSGAGAAPTADPGEGMDLAEF' A
#
# COMPACT_ATOMS: atom_id res chain seq x y z
N MET A 1 9.46 -6.10 7.54
CA MET A 1 8.71 -5.99 6.28
C MET A 1 7.75 -7.16 6.05
N TYR A 2 8.22 -8.40 6.18
CA TYR A 2 7.39 -9.62 6.04
C TYR A 2 6.06 -9.61 6.82
N LYS A 3 6.10 -9.30 8.13
CA LYS A 3 4.89 -9.23 8.99
C LYS A 3 3.84 -8.21 8.50
N PHE A 4 4.31 -7.09 7.95
CA PHE A 4 3.42 -6.05 7.40
C PHE A 4 2.74 -6.52 6.11
N VAL A 5 3.50 -7.14 5.21
CA VAL A 5 2.96 -7.68 3.95
C VAL A 5 1.97 -8.82 4.22
N PHE A 6 2.29 -9.69 5.17
CA PHE A 6 1.39 -10.74 5.65
C PHE A 6 0.06 -10.16 6.16
N ALA A 7 0.10 -9.21 7.09
CA ALA A 7 -1.10 -8.57 7.62
C ALA A 7 -1.92 -7.86 6.52
N ARG A 8 -1.24 -7.21 5.58
CA ARG A 8 -1.90 -6.55 4.43
C ARG A 8 -2.60 -7.55 3.51
N LEU A 9 -2.00 -8.71 3.27
CA LEU A 9 -2.61 -9.77 2.45
C LEU A 9 -3.83 -10.37 3.14
N ILE A 10 -3.79 -10.59 4.46
CA ILE A 10 -4.95 -11.02 5.24
C ILE A 10 -6.09 -10.02 5.07
N LEU A 11 -5.85 -8.73 5.34
CA LEU A 11 -6.88 -7.70 5.22
C LEU A 11 -7.44 -7.55 3.81
N ARG A 12 -6.65 -7.88 2.78
CA ARG A 12 -7.10 -7.82 1.39
C ARG A 12 -7.97 -9.00 0.99
N LYS A 13 -7.67 -10.21 1.49
CA LYS A 13 -8.49 -11.41 1.28
C LYS A 13 -9.79 -11.31 2.09
N ASP A 14 -9.69 -10.78 3.30
CA ASP A 14 -10.81 -10.61 4.24
C ASP A 14 -11.74 -9.42 3.90
N LYS A 15 -11.58 -8.78 2.74
CA LYS A 15 -12.37 -7.61 2.32
C LYS A 15 -13.88 -7.89 2.31
N ALA A 16 -14.28 -9.15 2.15
CA ALA A 16 -15.66 -9.59 2.27
C ALA A 16 -16.22 -9.19 3.65
N LEU A 17 -15.49 -9.39 4.74
CA LEU A 17 -15.96 -9.07 6.10
C LEU A 17 -16.13 -7.57 6.35
N TRP A 18 -15.38 -6.72 5.65
CA TRP A 18 -15.22 -5.29 5.95
C TRP A 18 -15.98 -4.34 5.00
N ASP A 19 -16.73 -4.87 4.04
CA ASP A 19 -17.53 -4.03 3.12
C ASP A 19 -18.85 -3.54 3.74
N GLY A 20 -19.22 -4.04 4.91
CA GLY A 20 -20.44 -3.68 5.64
C GLY A 20 -21.73 -4.17 4.98
N ILE A 21 -21.64 -4.94 3.90
CA ILE A 21 -22.74 -5.50 3.12
C ILE A 21 -22.81 -7.01 3.36
N ASN A 22 -21.66 -7.67 3.33
CA ASN A 22 -21.55 -9.09 3.61
C ASN A 22 -21.63 -9.35 5.11
N THR A 23 -22.18 -10.51 5.46
CA THR A 23 -22.34 -10.96 6.84
C THR A 23 -21.39 -12.12 7.12
N VAL A 24 -21.37 -12.62 8.36
CA VAL A 24 -20.54 -13.79 8.73
C VAL A 24 -20.90 -15.02 7.89
N ASP A 25 -22.15 -15.13 7.44
CA ASP A 25 -22.61 -16.23 6.56
C ASP A 25 -22.11 -16.11 5.12
N SER A 26 -21.57 -14.95 4.75
CA SER A 26 -20.98 -14.68 3.42
C SER A 26 -19.48 -15.04 3.36
N ILE A 27 -18.88 -15.43 4.48
CA ILE A 27 -17.48 -15.84 4.56
C ILE A 27 -17.34 -17.24 3.99
N GLY A 28 -16.61 -17.36 2.88
CA GLY A 28 -16.24 -18.65 2.30
C GLY A 28 -14.96 -19.19 2.93
N GLU A 29 -14.70 -20.49 2.73
CA GLU A 29 -13.44 -21.11 3.15
C GLU A 29 -12.22 -20.38 2.56
N ALA A 30 -12.36 -19.80 1.36
CA ALA A 30 -11.33 -19.04 0.67
C ALA A 30 -10.91 -17.75 1.41
N ASP A 31 -11.81 -17.13 2.17
CA ASP A 31 -11.53 -15.91 2.93
C ASP A 31 -10.72 -16.20 4.21
N CYS A 32 -10.83 -17.42 4.71
CA CYS A 32 -10.10 -17.91 5.89
C CYS A 32 -8.69 -18.44 5.55
N VAL A 33 -8.29 -18.51 4.28
CA VAL A 33 -7.00 -19.07 3.88
C VAL A 33 -5.87 -18.10 4.16
N LEU A 34 -4.92 -18.54 4.99
CA LEU A 34 -3.72 -17.78 5.28
C LEU A 34 -2.85 -17.61 4.01
N PRO A 35 -2.26 -16.42 3.80
CA PRO A 35 -1.30 -16.21 2.72
C PRO A 35 -0.10 -17.13 2.87
N THR A 36 0.30 -17.75 1.76
CA THR A 36 1.47 -18.62 1.69
C THR A 36 2.77 -17.83 1.60
N GLU A 37 3.89 -18.43 1.99
CA GLU A 37 5.22 -17.82 1.86
C GLU A 37 5.55 -17.25 0.46
N PRO A 38 5.26 -17.94 -0.66
CA PRO A 38 5.49 -17.38 -2.00
C PRO A 38 4.65 -16.13 -2.28
N GLU A 39 3.36 -16.11 -1.91
CA GLU A 39 2.49 -14.93 -2.08
C GLU A 39 3.02 -13.73 -1.29
N ILE A 40 3.51 -13.96 -0.07
CA ILE A 40 4.09 -12.91 0.78
C ILE A 40 5.37 -12.36 0.15
N LYS A 41 6.23 -13.22 -0.43
CA LYS A 41 7.47 -12.79 -1.09
C LYS A 41 7.18 -11.97 -2.35
N GLU A 42 6.20 -12.38 -3.15
CA GLU A 42 5.78 -11.66 -4.36
C GLU A 42 5.20 -10.28 -4.03
N GLU A 43 4.30 -10.20 -3.04
CA GLU A 43 3.72 -8.92 -2.61
C GLU A 43 4.78 -8.01 -1.97
N MET A 44 5.77 -8.58 -1.28
CA MET A 44 6.90 -7.82 -0.73
C MET A 44 7.78 -7.23 -1.83
N ALA A 45 8.11 -8.00 -2.87
CA ALA A 45 8.84 -7.50 -4.04
C ALA A 45 8.07 -6.38 -4.74
N SER A 46 6.76 -6.55 -4.90
CA SER A 46 5.88 -5.54 -5.50
C SER A 46 5.80 -4.26 -4.67
N TYR A 47 5.76 -4.38 -3.34
CA TYR A 47 5.74 -3.24 -2.43
C TYR A 47 7.06 -2.47 -2.47
N LEU A 48 8.20 -3.18 -2.43
CA LEU A 48 9.54 -2.58 -2.55
C LEU A 48 9.69 -1.83 -3.88
N CYS A 49 9.27 -2.44 -5.00
CA CYS A 49 9.33 -1.85 -6.33
C CYS A 49 8.51 -0.54 -6.42
N ARG A 50 7.30 -0.52 -5.85
CA ARG A 50 6.49 0.72 -5.79
C ARG A 50 7.12 1.79 -4.91
N GLN A 51 7.75 1.40 -3.80
CA GLN A 51 8.40 2.34 -2.90
C GLN A 51 9.65 2.95 -3.53
N SER A 52 10.41 2.19 -4.32
CA SER A 52 11.54 2.71 -5.10
C SER A 52 11.13 3.64 -6.25
N GLY A 53 9.90 3.51 -6.77
CA GLY A 53 9.35 4.42 -7.79
C GLY A 53 8.76 5.72 -7.25
N ALA A 54 8.51 5.81 -5.93
CA ALA A 54 7.94 6.99 -5.28
C ALA A 54 9.00 8.03 -4.83
N GLY A 55 10.26 7.83 -5.22
CA GLY A 55 11.42 8.63 -4.78
C GLY A 55 11.77 9.85 -5.66
N ALA A 56 10.95 10.23 -6.65
CA ALA A 56 11.18 11.43 -7.44
C ALA A 56 10.04 12.43 -7.22
N ALA A 57 10.03 13.09 -6.07
CA ALA A 57 9.38 14.39 -5.97
C ALA A 57 10.22 15.39 -6.79
N PRO A 58 9.62 16.21 -7.66
CA PRO A 58 10.35 17.27 -8.34
C PRO A 58 10.87 18.22 -7.28
N THR A 59 12.19 18.34 -7.17
CA THR A 59 12.83 19.39 -6.39
C THR A 59 12.39 20.72 -6.98
N ALA A 60 11.47 21.41 -6.30
CA ALA A 60 11.24 22.82 -6.56
C ALA A 60 12.56 23.54 -6.29
N ASP A 61 13.16 24.05 -7.35
CA ASP A 61 14.36 24.87 -7.34
C ASP A 61 14.08 26.16 -6.54
N PRO A 62 14.75 26.44 -5.40
CA PRO A 62 14.61 27.71 -4.72
C PRO A 62 15.59 28.70 -5.38
N GLY A 63 15.20 29.17 -6.57
CA GLY A 63 16.08 29.95 -7.44
C GLY A 63 15.37 31.05 -8.23
N GLU A 64 14.37 31.72 -7.66
CA GLU A 64 13.86 32.99 -8.22
C GLU A 64 13.89 34.08 -7.16
N GLY A 65 15.01 34.81 -7.16
CA GLY A 65 15.12 36.10 -6.49
C GLY A 65 14.12 37.07 -7.10
N MET A 66 13.03 37.32 -6.38
CA MET A 66 12.11 38.41 -6.66
C MET A 66 12.82 39.72 -6.31
N ASP A 67 13.38 40.34 -7.34
CA ASP A 67 13.68 41.76 -7.40
C ASP A 67 12.34 42.51 -7.37
N LEU A 68 12.09 43.29 -6.31
CA LEU A 68 11.02 44.28 -6.30
C LEU A 68 11.41 45.44 -5.37
N ALA A 69 11.61 46.56 -6.05
CA ALA A 69 11.98 47.88 -5.60
C ALA A 69 11.03 48.50 -4.56
N GLU A 70 11.60 49.50 -3.85
CA GLU A 70 10.97 50.68 -3.25
C GLU A 70 9.81 50.48 -2.25
N PHE A 71 10.11 50.74 -0.98
CA PHE A 71 9.31 51.62 -0.12
C PHE A 71 10.21 52.35 0.89
#